data_AF-A0A938VYP3-F1
#
_entry.id   AF-A0A938VYP3-F1
#
_cell.length_a   1.000
_cell.length_b   1.000
_cell.length_c   1.000
_cell.angle_alpha   90.00
_cell.angle_beta   90.00
_cell.angle_gamma   90.00
#
_symmetry.space_group_name_H-M   'P 1'
#
loop_
_entity.id
_entity.type
_entity.pdbx_description
1 polymer ?
#
loop_
_entity_poly.entity_id
_entity_poly.type
_entity_poly.pdbx_seq_one_letter_code
_entity_poly.pdbx_strand_id
1 'polypeptide(L)'
;MTEDNPERISCDYFETLYGVARTVNSSLDVMQILQMIVSSTANALSVKACSLRLLGPDGRHLFFGAAYGLSAGYRAKGPVDVAHSEVDRLALAEGNPVYVANVRTDTRFQYGEQAHEEGIVSVLVTPLQVQDQAIGVLRVYSRVQREFTPAELELVEAIASLSAIAIENGRLYERLNRDYQAAIAAVRTRSPEEM
;
A
#
# COMPACT_ATOMS: atom_id res chain seq x y z
N MET A 1 28.35 19.75 2.47
CA MET A 1 27.63 20.49 1.41
C MET A 1 27.60 19.59 0.19
N THR A 2 26.53 18.80 0.05
CA THR A 2 26.22 18.08 -1.18
C THR A 2 25.04 18.83 -1.78
N GLU A 3 25.32 19.64 -2.80
CA GLU A 3 24.28 20.24 -3.62
C GLU A 3 23.57 19.10 -4.35
N ASP A 4 22.34 18.85 -3.94
CA ASP A 4 21.48 17.84 -4.55
C ASP A 4 21.01 18.41 -5.90
N ASN A 5 21.54 17.87 -7.00
CA ASN A 5 21.32 18.40 -8.34
C ASN A 5 19.86 18.12 -8.77
N PRO A 6 19.01 19.14 -8.96
CA PRO A 6 17.58 18.96 -9.25
C PRO A 6 17.30 18.14 -10.52
N GLU A 7 18.21 18.15 -11.50
CA GLU A 7 18.09 17.32 -12.70
C GLU A 7 18.33 15.82 -12.44
N ARG A 8 19.21 15.45 -11.50
CA ARG A 8 19.42 14.03 -11.12
C ARG A 8 18.23 13.49 -10.34
N ILE A 9 17.68 14.32 -9.44
CA ILE A 9 16.50 14.00 -8.63
C ILE A 9 15.29 13.76 -9.55
N SER A 10 15.07 14.63 -10.54
CA SER A 10 13.99 14.48 -11.52
C SER A 10 14.13 13.22 -12.38
N CYS A 11 15.36 12.79 -12.69
CA CYS A 11 15.63 11.59 -13.48
C CYS A 11 15.39 10.31 -12.67
N ASP A 12 15.82 10.27 -11.40
CA ASP A 12 15.56 9.16 -10.48
C ASP A 12 14.06 8.98 -10.19
N TYR A 13 13.31 10.07 -10.05
CA TYR A 13 11.85 10.00 -9.91
C TYR A 13 11.16 9.50 -11.18
N PHE A 14 11.63 9.92 -12.35
CA PHE A 14 11.10 9.43 -13.62
C PHE A 14 11.38 7.94 -13.81
N GLU A 15 12.58 7.46 -13.52
CA GLU A 15 12.93 6.04 -13.58
C GLU A 15 12.11 5.20 -12.58
N THR A 16 11.87 5.74 -11.38
CA THR A 16 11.01 5.09 -10.38
C THR A 16 9.57 5.00 -10.89
N LEU A 17 9.01 6.11 -11.39
CA LEU A 17 7.66 6.17 -11.93
C LEU A 17 7.51 5.25 -13.15
N TYR A 18 8.51 5.24 -14.03
CA TYR A 18 8.54 4.41 -15.23
C TYR A 18 8.66 2.92 -14.89
N GLY A 19 9.49 2.57 -13.91
CA GLY A 19 9.58 1.21 -13.37
C GLY A 19 8.24 0.73 -12.80
N VAL A 20 7.54 1.59 -12.05
CA VAL A 20 6.20 1.29 -11.54
C VAL A 20 5.19 1.14 -12.69
N ALA A 21 5.13 2.09 -13.63
CA ALA A 21 4.19 2.06 -14.74
C ALA A 21 4.36 0.83 -15.65
N ARG A 22 5.61 0.42 -15.93
CA ARG A 22 5.90 -0.80 -16.70
C ARG A 22 5.48 -2.06 -15.96
N THR A 23 5.61 -2.06 -14.64
CA THR A 23 5.26 -3.19 -13.77
C THR A 23 3.74 -3.40 -13.70
N VAL A 24 2.99 -2.31 -13.57
CA VAL A 24 1.51 -2.30 -13.59
C VAL A 24 0.94 -2.92 -14.87
N ASN A 25 1.70 -2.88 -15.98
CA ASN A 25 1.25 -3.31 -17.30
C ASN A 25 1.73 -4.74 -17.70
N SER A 26 2.38 -5.47 -16.79
CA SER A 26 2.82 -6.85 -17.04
C SER A 26 1.92 -7.85 -16.32
N SER A 27 1.70 -9.03 -16.91
CA SER A 27 0.87 -10.12 -16.38
C SER A 27 1.48 -10.80 -15.14
N LEU A 28 2.04 -10.02 -14.22
CA LEU A 28 2.67 -10.47 -12.99
C LEU A 28 1.62 -10.63 -11.91
N ASP A 29 1.85 -11.63 -11.06
CA ASP A 29 1.18 -11.81 -9.78
C ASP A 29 1.14 -10.47 -9.04
N VAL A 30 -0.07 -9.99 -8.75
CA VAL A 30 -0.34 -8.73 -8.06
C VAL A 30 0.55 -8.60 -6.82
N MET A 31 0.78 -9.70 -6.10
CA MET A 31 1.63 -9.71 -4.91
C MET A 31 3.07 -9.30 -5.19
N GLN A 32 3.64 -9.68 -6.34
CA GLN A 32 4.98 -9.27 -6.74
C GLN A 32 5.03 -7.77 -7.04
N ILE A 33 3.99 -7.23 -7.68
CA ILE A 33 3.88 -5.79 -7.96
C ILE A 33 3.81 -5.00 -6.65
N LEU A 34 2.93 -5.41 -5.72
CA LEU A 34 2.81 -4.75 -4.42
C LEU A 34 4.11 -4.81 -3.63
N GLN A 35 4.82 -5.94 -3.70
CA GLN A 35 6.11 -6.10 -3.02
C GLN A 35 7.19 -5.18 -3.61
N MET A 36 7.26 -5.05 -4.94
CA MET A 36 8.17 -4.12 -5.60
C MET A 36 7.86 -2.67 -5.25
N ILE A 37 6.57 -2.30 -5.20
CA ILE A 37 6.15 -0.95 -4.83
C ILE A 37 6.66 -0.60 -3.43
N VAL A 38 6.40 -1.44 -2.43
CA VAL A 38 6.80 -1.12 -1.05
C VAL A 38 8.33 -1.09 -0.90
N SER A 39 9.09 -1.95 -1.59
CA SER A 39 10.55 -1.89 -1.53
C SER A 39 11.12 -0.66 -2.23
N SER A 40 10.63 -0.33 -3.43
CA SER A 40 11.07 0.86 -4.17
C SER A 40 10.73 2.15 -3.43
N THR A 41 9.53 2.25 -2.86
CA THR A 41 9.11 3.42 -2.05
C THR A 41 10.03 3.61 -0.83
N ALA A 42 10.32 2.53 -0.11
CA ALA A 42 11.15 2.61 1.08
C ALA A 42 12.58 3.06 0.75
N ASN A 43 13.13 2.56 -0.36
CA ASN A 43 14.47 2.91 -0.83
C ASN A 43 14.53 4.36 -1.35
N ALA A 44 13.58 4.77 -2.19
CA ALA A 44 13.54 6.12 -2.77
C ALA A 44 13.46 7.22 -1.69
N LEU A 45 12.67 6.99 -0.64
CA LEU A 45 12.53 7.93 0.48
C LEU A 45 13.60 7.75 1.57
N SER A 46 14.47 6.74 1.45
CA SER A 46 15.46 6.36 2.47
C SER A 46 14.86 6.20 3.87
N VAL A 47 13.70 5.55 3.95
CA VAL A 47 12.95 5.35 5.19
C VAL A 47 13.21 3.97 5.80
N LYS A 48 12.69 3.72 7.01
CA LYS A 48 12.83 2.41 7.67
C LYS A 48 12.16 1.30 6.89
N ALA A 49 10.92 1.56 6.51
CA ALA A 49 10.01 0.55 6.02
C ALA A 49 8.87 1.19 5.25
N CYS A 50 8.18 0.35 4.47
CA CYS A 50 6.93 0.69 3.81
C CYS A 50 5.99 -0.51 3.84
N SER A 51 4.67 -0.27 3.90
CA SER A 51 3.68 -1.34 3.80
C SER A 51 2.41 -0.90 3.12
N LEU A 52 1.78 -1.82 2.40
CA LEU A 52 0.42 -1.70 1.91
C LEU A 52 -0.51 -2.51 2.82
N ARG A 53 -1.57 -1.87 3.30
CA ARG A 53 -2.68 -2.55 3.97
C ARG A 53 -3.96 -2.37 3.18
N LEU A 54 -4.65 -3.47 2.91
CA LEU A 54 -5.86 -3.51 2.10
C LEU A 54 -7.09 -3.57 3.00
N LEU A 55 -8.10 -2.78 2.68
CA LEU A 55 -9.37 -2.81 3.37
C LEU A 55 -10.12 -4.09 2.99
N GLY A 56 -10.56 -4.82 4.01
CA GLY A 56 -11.36 -6.02 3.84
C GLY A 56 -12.75 -5.72 3.28
N PRO A 57 -13.47 -6.75 2.79
CA PRO A 57 -14.84 -6.60 2.29
C PRO A 57 -15.84 -6.10 3.34
N ASP A 58 -15.51 -6.23 4.62
CA ASP A 58 -16.32 -5.74 5.73
C ASP A 58 -16.21 -4.22 5.93
N GLY A 59 -15.25 -3.55 5.26
CA GLY A 59 -14.98 -2.12 5.42
C GLY A 59 -14.43 -1.73 6.79
N ARG A 60 -14.01 -2.70 7.61
CA ARG A 60 -13.63 -2.49 9.02
C ARG A 60 -12.18 -2.83 9.32
N HIS A 61 -11.62 -3.82 8.61
CA HIS A 61 -10.30 -4.34 8.93
C HIS A 61 -9.30 -4.12 7.79
N LEU A 62 -8.11 -3.65 8.16
CA LEU A 62 -6.97 -3.45 7.26
C LEU A 62 -5.97 -4.61 7.39
N PHE A 63 -5.87 -5.42 6.34
CA PHE A 63 -5.00 -6.60 6.25
C PHE A 63 -3.69 -6.26 5.53
N PHE A 64 -2.58 -6.93 5.89
CA PHE A 64 -1.33 -6.77 5.13
C PHE A 64 -1.48 -7.29 3.70
N GLY A 65 -1.19 -6.45 2.71
CA GLY A 65 -0.99 -6.86 1.33
C GLY A 65 0.49 -7.11 1.05
N ALA A 66 1.34 -6.11 1.32
CA ALA A 66 2.79 -6.20 1.14
C ALA A 66 3.52 -5.36 2.19
N ALA A 67 4.78 -5.72 2.47
CA ALA A 67 5.62 -4.95 3.41
C ALA A 67 7.11 -5.11 3.08
N TYR A 68 7.88 -4.06 3.37
CA TYR A 68 9.34 -4.04 3.30
C TYR A 68 9.92 -3.36 4.55
N GLY A 69 11.02 -3.88 5.09
CA GLY A 69 11.75 -3.28 6.22
C GLY A 69 11.14 -3.44 7.62
N LEU A 70 9.97 -4.07 7.75
CA LEU A 70 9.32 -4.40 9.03
C LEU A 70 9.75 -5.79 9.52
N SER A 71 9.88 -6.00 10.83
CA SER A 71 10.12 -7.34 11.41
C SER A 71 8.94 -8.29 11.22
N ALA A 72 9.20 -9.60 11.31
CA ALA A 72 8.13 -10.60 11.28
C ALA A 72 7.16 -10.45 12.47
N GLY A 73 7.67 -10.11 13.66
CA GLY A 73 6.85 -9.90 14.86
C GLY A 73 5.88 -8.73 14.69
N TYR A 74 6.37 -7.60 14.17
CA TYR A 74 5.51 -6.43 13.92
C TYR A 74 4.44 -6.70 12.84
N ARG A 75 4.76 -7.54 11.84
CA ARG A 75 3.78 -7.98 10.83
C ARG A 75 2.73 -8.95 11.39
N ALA A 76 3.10 -9.76 12.38
CA ALA A 76 2.23 -10.78 12.96
C ALA A 76 1.16 -10.24 13.93
N LYS A 77 1.10 -8.93 14.17
CA LYS A 77 0.08 -8.30 15.05
C LYS A 77 -1.37 -8.41 14.58
N GLY A 78 -1.58 -8.91 13.36
CA GLY A 78 -2.90 -9.11 12.78
C GLY A 78 -3.46 -7.89 12.03
N PRO A 79 -4.77 -7.95 11.68
CA PRO A 79 -5.46 -6.84 11.04
C PRO A 79 -5.56 -5.63 11.97
N VAL A 80 -5.59 -4.44 11.39
CA VAL A 80 -5.89 -3.20 12.11
C VAL A 80 -7.38 -2.95 12.01
N ASP A 81 -8.04 -2.73 13.14
CA ASP A 81 -9.44 -2.29 13.18
C ASP A 81 -9.49 -0.77 12.97
N VAL A 82 -10.11 -0.34 11.87
CA VAL A 82 -10.24 1.07 11.48
C VAL A 82 -10.97 1.88 12.55
N ALA A 83 -11.90 1.27 13.30
CA ALA A 83 -12.62 1.97 14.36
C ALA A 83 -11.71 2.37 15.53
N HIS A 84 -10.61 1.64 15.73
CA HIS A 84 -9.65 1.86 16.82
C HIS A 84 -8.37 2.57 16.38
N SER A 85 -8.26 2.93 15.10
CA SER A 85 -7.14 3.68 14.54
C SER A 85 -7.63 4.96 13.88
N GLU A 86 -7.58 6.07 14.62
CA GLU A 86 -8.04 7.36 14.13
C GLU A 86 -7.25 7.83 12.90
N VAL A 87 -5.94 7.56 12.86
CA VAL A 87 -5.08 7.87 11.70
C VAL A 87 -5.58 7.18 10.43
N ASP A 88 -5.88 5.88 10.51
CA ASP A 88 -6.37 5.13 9.35
C ASP A 88 -7.78 5.56 8.96
N ARG A 89 -8.65 5.79 9.95
CA ARG A 89 -10.01 6.26 9.71
C ARG A 89 -10.03 7.60 8.98
N LEU A 90 -9.20 8.56 9.41
CA LEU A 90 -9.08 9.87 8.77
C LEU A 90 -8.56 9.74 7.34
N ALA A 91 -7.49 8.97 7.12
CA ALA A 91 -6.94 8.76 5.78
C ALA A 91 -7.97 8.14 4.82
N LEU A 92 -8.69 7.10 5.28
CA LEU A 92 -9.71 6.41 4.48
C LEU A 92 -10.95 7.29 4.21
N ALA A 93 -11.37 8.11 5.18
CA ALA A 93 -12.60 8.91 5.07
C ALA A 93 -12.40 10.22 4.31
N GLU A 94 -11.27 10.89 4.53
CA GLU A 94 -10.98 12.20 3.93
C GLU A 94 -10.25 12.08 2.59
N GLY A 95 -9.62 10.93 2.31
CA GLY A 95 -8.87 10.73 1.08
C GLY A 95 -7.52 11.45 1.05
N ASN A 96 -7.08 12.02 2.16
CA ASN A 96 -5.82 12.76 2.26
C ASN A 96 -4.78 11.99 3.09
N PRO A 97 -3.47 12.19 2.85
CA PRO A 97 -2.44 11.65 3.71
C PRO A 97 -2.54 12.18 5.15
N VAL A 98 -2.32 11.31 6.12
CA VAL A 98 -2.25 11.65 7.54
C VAL A 98 -0.84 11.42 8.06
N TYR A 99 -0.26 12.47 8.63
CA TYR A 99 1.07 12.43 9.20
C TYR A 99 1.03 12.24 10.73
N VAL A 100 1.88 11.33 11.19
CA VAL A 100 2.14 11.03 12.61
C VAL A 100 3.60 11.36 12.89
N ALA A 101 3.83 12.45 13.63
CA ALA A 101 5.17 12.92 13.94
C ALA A 101 5.94 11.96 14.85
N ASN A 102 5.26 11.44 15.88
CA ASN A 102 5.85 10.50 16.82
C ASN A 102 4.78 9.50 17.31
N VAL A 103 4.96 8.23 16.97
CA VAL A 103 4.03 7.13 17.30
C VAL A 103 3.83 6.91 18.79
N ARG A 104 4.73 7.38 19.66
CA ARG A 104 4.59 7.23 21.12
C ARG A 104 3.71 8.31 21.74
N THR A 105 3.73 9.51 21.17
CA THR A 105 3.03 10.67 21.74
C THR A 105 1.71 10.95 21.04
N ASP A 106 1.55 10.49 19.80
CA ASP A 106 0.32 10.67 19.03
C ASP A 106 -0.71 9.59 19.39
N THR A 107 -1.70 9.97 20.18
CA THR A 107 -2.77 9.07 20.66
C THR A 107 -3.67 8.54 19.55
N ARG A 108 -3.62 9.14 18.36
CA ARG A 108 -4.40 8.68 17.20
C ARG A 108 -3.85 7.38 16.62
N PHE A 109 -2.61 7.02 16.95
CA PHE A 109 -1.93 5.83 16.44
C PHE A 109 -2.07 4.64 17.41
N GLN A 110 -2.91 3.67 17.06
CA GLN A 110 -3.33 2.55 17.92
C GLN A 110 -2.17 1.70 18.49
N TYR A 111 -1.05 1.55 17.76
CA TYR A 111 0.03 0.61 18.10
C TYR A 111 1.35 1.33 18.38
N GLY A 112 1.29 2.42 19.16
CA GLY A 112 2.45 3.27 19.45
C GLY A 112 3.63 2.52 20.06
N GLU A 113 3.40 1.71 21.09
CA GLU A 113 4.46 0.95 21.78
C GLU A 113 5.07 -0.13 20.87
N GLN A 114 4.25 -0.94 20.17
CA GLN A 114 4.80 -1.95 19.26
C GLN A 114 5.56 -1.32 18.08
N ALA A 115 5.11 -0.14 17.60
CA ALA A 115 5.83 0.59 16.57
C ALA A 115 7.15 1.15 17.10
N HIS A 116 7.17 1.62 18.35
CA HIS A 116 8.39 2.07 18.99
C HIS A 116 9.41 0.94 19.20
N GLU A 117 8.98 -0.22 19.67
CA GLU A 117 9.81 -1.42 19.80
C GLU A 117 10.38 -1.87 18.46
N GLU A 118 9.61 -1.72 17.38
CA GLU A 118 10.05 -1.94 16.00
C GLU A 118 11.07 -0.89 15.53
N GLY A 119 11.27 0.21 16.26
CA GLY A 119 12.16 1.31 15.91
C GLY A 119 11.54 2.31 14.92
N ILE A 120 10.22 2.45 14.95
CA ILE A 120 9.46 3.45 14.17
C ILE A 120 9.24 4.67 15.06
N VAL A 121 9.46 5.86 14.48
CA VAL A 121 9.20 7.15 15.13
C VAL A 121 8.10 7.90 14.40
N SER A 122 8.29 8.25 13.12
CA SER A 122 7.24 8.91 12.32
C SER A 122 6.58 7.96 11.34
N VAL A 123 5.32 8.24 11.01
CA VAL A 123 4.55 7.50 10.00
C VAL A 123 3.81 8.49 9.10
N LEU A 124 3.84 8.23 7.79
CA LEU A 124 2.92 8.84 6.84
C LEU A 124 1.95 7.75 6.37
N VAL A 125 0.65 8.01 6.49
CA VAL A 125 -0.42 7.12 6.07
C VAL A 125 -1.16 7.75 4.90
N THR A 126 -1.04 7.17 3.71
CA THR A 126 -1.64 7.69 2.48
C THR A 126 -2.70 6.71 1.97
N PRO A 127 -3.93 7.17 1.69
CA PRO A 127 -4.98 6.27 1.23
C PRO A 127 -4.72 5.75 -0.19
N LEU A 128 -5.15 4.52 -0.45
CA LEU A 128 -5.18 3.91 -1.77
C LEU A 128 -6.59 4.11 -2.32
N GLN A 129 -6.77 4.96 -3.33
CA GLN A 129 -8.10 5.32 -3.82
C GLN A 129 -8.31 4.90 -5.28
N VAL A 130 -9.52 4.40 -5.56
CA VAL A 130 -10.02 4.12 -6.90
C VAL A 130 -11.40 4.75 -7.01
N GLN A 131 -11.62 5.64 -7.99
CA GLN A 131 -12.91 6.33 -8.20
C GLN A 131 -13.48 6.90 -6.88
N ASP A 132 -12.65 7.65 -6.14
CA ASP A 132 -12.97 8.27 -4.85
C ASP A 132 -13.29 7.30 -3.70
N GLN A 133 -13.12 5.99 -3.89
CA GLN A 133 -13.27 4.98 -2.85
C GLN A 133 -11.91 4.49 -2.34
N ALA A 134 -11.70 4.56 -1.03
CA ALA A 134 -10.49 4.05 -0.40
C ALA A 134 -10.54 2.51 -0.28
N ILE A 135 -9.59 1.84 -0.91
CA ILE A 135 -9.45 0.37 -0.89
C ILE A 135 -8.37 -0.13 0.08
N GLY A 136 -7.68 0.80 0.76
CA GLY A 136 -6.59 0.51 1.68
C GLY A 136 -5.73 1.73 1.98
N VAL A 137 -4.56 1.51 2.56
CA VAL A 137 -3.56 2.55 2.87
C VAL A 137 -2.14 2.07 2.55
N LEU A 138 -1.33 2.99 2.04
CA LEU A 138 0.13 2.92 2.00
C LEU A 138 0.68 3.59 3.26
N ARG A 139 1.63 2.93 3.94
CA ARG A 139 2.30 3.48 5.12
C ARG A 139 3.79 3.54 4.92
N VAL A 140 4.37 4.70 5.17
CA VAL A 140 5.82 4.96 5.16
C VAL A 140 6.27 5.16 6.60
N TYR A 141 7.32 4.46 7.03
CA TYR A 141 7.78 4.46 8.42
C TYR A 141 9.21 4.98 8.52
N SER A 142 9.47 5.97 9.38
CA SER A 142 10.80 6.53 9.62
C SER A 142 11.39 6.05 10.95
N ARG A 143 12.72 5.89 11.03
CA ARG A 143 13.44 5.61 12.29
C ARG A 143 13.63 6.85 13.18
N VAL A 144 13.46 8.03 12.58
CA VAL A 144 13.64 9.33 13.23
C VAL A 144 12.39 10.16 13.04
N GLN A 145 12.22 11.19 13.86
CA GLN A 145 11.19 12.19 13.60
C GLN A 145 11.50 12.85 12.25
N ARG A 146 10.61 12.68 11.27
CA ARG A 146 10.83 13.12 9.89
C ARG A 146 9.69 13.99 9.44
N GLU A 147 9.97 15.22 9.07
CA GLU A 147 9.05 16.05 8.28
C GLU A 147 9.20 15.65 6.81
N PHE A 148 8.10 15.29 6.16
CA PHE A 148 8.10 14.97 4.74
C PHE A 148 7.97 16.26 3.93
N THR A 149 8.88 16.43 2.98
CA THR A 149 8.85 17.56 2.05
C THR A 149 7.66 17.45 1.09
N PRO A 150 7.21 18.56 0.48
CA PRO A 150 6.13 18.51 -0.52
C PRO A 150 6.39 17.51 -1.65
N ALA A 151 7.63 17.45 -2.17
CA ALA A 151 8.00 16.51 -3.23
C ALA A 151 7.91 15.03 -2.78
N GLU A 152 8.25 14.74 -1.52
CA GLU A 152 8.06 13.39 -0.97
C GLU A 152 6.59 13.03 -0.80
N LEU A 153 5.76 13.99 -0.38
CA LEU A 153 4.31 13.78 -0.28
C LEU A 153 3.70 13.49 -1.65
N GLU A 154 4.02 14.32 -2.66
CA GLU A 154 3.58 14.12 -4.05
C GLU A 154 4.00 12.75 -4.59
N LEU A 155 5.25 12.31 -4.31
CA LEU A 155 5.72 10.99 -4.70
C LEU A 155 4.91 9.88 -4.03
N VAL A 156 4.67 9.97 -2.71
CA VAL A 156 3.92 8.95 -1.97
C VAL A 156 2.47 8.87 -2.45
N GLU A 157 1.84 10.02 -2.74
CA GLU A 157 0.48 10.09 -3.31
C GLU A 157 0.40 9.48 -4.71
N ALA A 158 1.37 9.79 -5.59
CA ALA A 158 1.47 9.19 -6.91
C ALA A 158 1.64 7.67 -6.84
N ILE A 159 2.52 7.19 -5.95
CA ILE A 159 2.72 5.76 -5.71
C ILE A 159 1.44 5.12 -5.17
N ALA A 160 0.77 5.75 -4.21
CA ALA A 160 -0.50 5.25 -3.65
C ALA A 160 -1.58 5.12 -4.72
N SER A 161 -1.70 6.10 -5.61
CA SER A 161 -2.63 6.08 -6.74
C SER A 161 -2.34 4.94 -7.72
N LEU A 162 -1.07 4.78 -8.11
CA LEU A 162 -0.66 3.68 -9.00
C LEU A 162 -0.85 2.30 -8.35
N SER A 163 -0.57 2.21 -7.05
CA SER A 163 -0.81 0.99 -6.27
C SER A 163 -2.28 0.63 -6.27
N ALA A 164 -3.16 1.60 -6.07
CA ALA A 164 -4.60 1.39 -6.04
C ALA A 164 -5.12 0.84 -7.38
N ILE A 165 -4.66 1.42 -8.50
CA ILE A 165 -4.97 0.95 -9.86
C ILE A 165 -4.46 -0.49 -10.07
N ALA A 166 -3.23 -0.79 -9.66
CA ALA A 166 -2.64 -2.12 -9.81
C ALA A 166 -3.42 -3.19 -9.02
N ILE A 167 -3.82 -2.86 -7.79
CA ILE A 167 -4.63 -3.73 -6.93
C ILE A 167 -5.99 -4.00 -7.57
N GLU A 168 -6.64 -2.95 -8.10
CA GLU A 168 -7.95 -3.11 -8.71
C GLU A 168 -7.90 -3.92 -10.01
N ASN A 169 -6.92 -3.66 -10.87
CA ASN A 169 -6.68 -4.46 -12.07
C ASN A 169 -6.45 -5.94 -11.71
N GLY A 170 -5.69 -6.20 -10.65
CA GLY A 170 -5.49 -7.51 -10.09
C GLY A 170 -6.77 -8.22 -9.67
N ARG A 171 -7.61 -7.54 -8.86
CA ARG A 171 -8.90 -8.05 -8.41
C ARG A 171 -9.86 -8.35 -9.57
N LEU A 172 -9.88 -7.48 -10.58
CA LEU A 172 -10.69 -7.65 -11.78
C LEU A 172 -10.23 -8.87 -12.60
N TYR A 173 -8.92 -9.04 -12.78
CA TYR A 173 -8.35 -10.18 -13.48
C TYR A 173 -8.66 -11.51 -12.75
N GLU A 174 -8.50 -11.55 -11.43
CA GLU A 174 -8.85 -12.73 -10.64
C GLU A 174 -10.34 -13.09 -10.73
N ARG A 175 -11.22 -12.08 -10.74
CA ARG A 175 -12.67 -12.29 -10.90
C ARG A 175 -12.98 -12.86 -12.28
N LEU A 176 -12.45 -12.25 -13.34
CA LEU A 176 -12.64 -12.73 -14.72
C LEU A 176 -12.16 -14.18 -14.88
N ASN A 177 -10.98 -14.50 -14.33
CA ASN A 177 -10.46 -15.86 -14.39
C ASN A 177 -11.35 -16.85 -13.62
N ARG A 178 -11.84 -16.49 -12.42
CA ARG A 178 -12.79 -17.33 -11.67
C ARG A 178 -14.07 -17.58 -12.45
N ASP A 179 -14.67 -16.54 -13.03
CA ASP A 179 -15.93 -16.65 -13.78
C ASP A 179 -15.75 -17.51 -15.04
N TYR A 180 -14.62 -17.34 -15.74
CA TYR A 180 -14.26 -18.16 -16.89
C TYR A 180 -14.11 -19.65 -16.53
N GLN A 181 -13.42 -19.98 -15.43
CA GLN A 181 -13.28 -21.36 -14.96
C GLN A 181 -14.62 -21.96 -14.53
N ALA A 182 -15.48 -21.18 -13.86
CA ALA A 182 -16.82 -21.61 -13.48
C ALA A 182 -17.70 -21.91 -14.71
N ALA A 183 -17.64 -21.08 -15.74
CA ALA A 183 -18.35 -21.30 -17.00
C ALA A 183 -17.88 -22.59 -17.71
N ILE A 184 -16.56 -22.83 -17.79
CA ILE A 184 -16.01 -24.07 -18.34
C ILE A 184 -16.48 -25.30 -17.55
N ALA A 185 -16.47 -25.24 -16.22
CA ALA A 185 -16.92 -26.33 -15.38
C ALA A 185 -18.42 -26.63 -15.58
N ALA A 186 -19.26 -25.60 -15.74
CA ALA A 186 -20.70 -25.73 -15.96
C ALA A 186 -21.05 -26.31 -17.34
N VAL A 187 -20.23 -26.07 -18.36
CA VAL A 187 -20.39 -26.69 -19.69
C VAL A 187 -19.98 -28.16 -19.66
N ARG A 188 -18.96 -28.53 -18.86
CA ARG A 188 -18.51 -29.93 -18.71
C ARG A 188 -19.47 -30.82 -17.93
N THR A 189 -20.31 -30.25 -17.06
CA THR A 189 -21.33 -31.00 -16.31
C THR A 189 -22.66 -31.13 -17.04
N ARG A 190 -22.85 -30.45 -18.18
CA ARG A 190 -24.03 -30.60 -19.06
C ARG A 190 -23.66 -31.42 -20.30
N SER A 191 -24.00 -32.72 -20.26
CA SER A 191 -24.14 -33.70 -21.37
C SER A 191 -23.00 -34.71 -21.60
N PRO A 192 -23.28 -36.01 -21.91
CA PRO A 192 -24.59 -36.62 -22.28
C PRO A 192 -24.98 -37.92 -21.51
N GLU A 193 -26.11 -37.91 -20.79
CA GLU A 193 -26.88 -39.13 -20.43
C GLU A 193 -28.37 -39.04 -20.86
N GLU A 194 -28.75 -38.04 -21.66
CA GLU A 194 -30.10 -37.93 -22.21
C GLU A 194 -30.06 -37.95 -23.75
N MET A 195 -29.84 -39.15 -24.30
CA MET A 195 -30.21 -39.59 -25.65
C MET A 195 -30.39 -41.11 -25.64
#